data_AF-B9T2H6-F1
#
_entry.id   AF-B9T2H6-F1
#
_cell.length_a   1.000
_cell.length_b   1.000
_cell.length_c   1.000
_cell.angle_alpha   90.00
_cell.angle_beta   90.00
_cell.angle_gamma   90.00
#
_symmetry.space_group_name_H-M   'P 1'
#
loop_
_entity.id
_entity.type
_entity.pdbx_description
1 polymer ?
#
loop_
_entity_poly.entity_id
_entity_poly.type
_entity_poly.pdbx_seq_one_letter_code
_entity_poly.pdbx_strand_id
1 'polypeptide(L)' 'MEEPAWGLKGSNCCFLWVVRKSEQSKLPGNFMETSEKGLVITWCPQMEMLAHEAIGYL' A
#
# COMPACT_ATOMS: atom_id res chain seq x y z
N MET A 1 6.98 9.75 3.78
CA MET A 1 6.78 8.46 3.09
C MET A 1 6.81 8.65 1.59
N GLU A 2 7.66 9.55 1.10
CA GLU A 2 7.56 10.02 -0.28
C GLU A 2 8.17 9.03 -1.28
N GLU A 3 9.40 8.60 -1.05
CA GLU A 3 10.09 7.59 -1.88
C GLU A 3 9.29 6.27 -2.03
N PRO A 4 8.83 5.60 -0.94
CA PRO A 4 8.06 4.36 -1.10
C PRO A 4 6.70 4.58 -1.77
N ALA A 5 6.04 5.72 -1.55
CA ALA A 5 4.77 6.04 -2.21
C ALA A 5 4.96 6.18 -3.74
N TRP A 6 5.95 6.95 -4.18
CA TRP A 6 6.26 7.09 -5.59
C TRP A 6 6.78 5.79 -6.21
N GLY A 7 7.57 5.01 -5.48
CA GLY A 7 8.02 3.69 -5.89
C GLY A 7 6.85 2.73 -6.14
N LEU A 8 5.89 2.63 -5.21
CA LEU A 8 4.70 1.79 -5.37
C LEU A 8 3.83 2.26 -6.53
N LYS A 9 3.62 3.57 -6.67
CA LYS A 9 2.84 4.14 -7.78
C LYS A 9 3.49 3.93 -9.14
N GLY A 10 4.82 3.95 -9.21
CA GLY A 10 5.59 3.69 -10.42
C GLY A 10 5.80 2.19 -10.70
N SER A 11 5.65 1.33 -9.68
CA SER A 11 5.63 -0.11 -9.87
C SER A 11 4.34 -0.46 -10.61
N ASN A 12 4.43 -1.10 -11.77
CA ASN A 12 3.24 -1.51 -12.52
C ASN A 12 2.45 -2.66 -11.83
N CYS A 13 2.72 -2.91 -10.55
CA CYS A 13 2.19 -4.00 -9.75
C CYS A 13 0.97 -3.55 -8.94
N CYS A 14 0.07 -4.49 -8.66
CA CYS A 14 -0.95 -4.28 -7.65
C CYS A 14 -0.33 -4.32 -6.25
N PHE A 15 -0.76 -3.44 -5.34
CA PHE A 15 -0.22 -3.41 -3.99
C PHE A 15 -1.27 -3.18 -2.90
N LEU A 16 -0.99 -3.70 -1.71
CA LEU A 16 -1.70 -3.40 -0.48
C LEU A 16 -0.71 -2.79 0.51
N TRP A 17 -0.89 -1.53 0.90
CA TRP A 17 -0.01 -0.87 1.85
C TRP A 17 -0.73 -0.58 3.17
N VAL A 18 -0.30 -1.25 4.23
CA VAL A 18 -0.82 -1.01 5.58
C VAL A 18 -0.05 0.14 6.22
N VAL A 19 -0.70 1.29 6.39
CA VAL A 19 -0.14 2.52 6.98
C VAL A 19 -0.89 2.84 8.27
N ARG A 20 -0.16 2.85 9.39
CA ARG A 20 -0.73 3.21 10.71
C ARG A 20 -1.39 4.59 10.64
N LYS A 21 -2.49 4.77 11.38
CA LYS A 21 -3.25 6.04 11.40
C LYS A 21 -2.37 7.26 11.75
N SER A 22 -1.41 7.10 12.66
CA SER A 22 -0.45 8.15 13.05
C SER A 22 0.53 8.55 11.95
N GLU A 23 0.69 7.70 10.93
CA GLU A 23 1.66 7.87 9.84
C GLU A 23 1.00 8.35 8.54
N GLN A 24 -0.34 8.34 8.45
CA GLN A 24 -1.05 8.75 7.24
C GLN A 24 -0.73 10.19 6.82
N SER A 25 -0.50 11.10 7.78
CA SER A 25 -0.12 12.49 7.51
C SER A 25 1.25 12.63 6.83
N LYS A 26 2.06 11.56 6.81
CA LYS A 26 3.38 11.52 6.16
C LYS A 26 3.32 11.02 4.71
N LEU A 27 2.14 10.60 4.24
CA LEU A 27 1.92 10.25 2.84
C LEU A 27 1.84 11.54 1.99
N PRO A 28 2.31 11.50 0.73
CA PRO A 28 2.12 12.62 -0.19
C PRO A 28 0.63 12.93 -0.37
N GLY A 29 0.26 14.21 -0.36
CA GLY A 29 -1.15 14.64 -0.29
C GLY A 29 -2.05 14.15 -1.43
N ASN A 30 -1.47 13.77 -2.58
CA ASN A 30 -2.18 13.26 -3.76
C ASN A 30 -2.07 11.73 -3.92
N PHE A 31 -1.35 11.02 -3.03
CA PHE A 31 -1.07 9.61 -3.21
C PHE A 31 -2.32 8.73 -3.11
N MET A 32 -3.19 9.00 -2.13
CA MET A 32 -4.41 8.21 -1.93
C MET A 32 -5.41 8.33 -3.10
N GLU A 33 -5.42 9.47 -3.80
CA GLU A 33 -6.36 9.72 -4.90
C GLU A 33 -5.90 9.12 -6.24
N THR A 34 -4.61 8.78 -6.39
CA THR A 34 -4.04 8.41 -7.69
C THR A 34 -3.74 6.93 -7.89
N SER A 35 -4.06 6.08 -6.92
CA SER A 35 -3.70 4.67 -6.98
C SER A 35 -4.84 3.81 -7.52
N GLU A 36 -4.98 3.69 -8.84
CA GLU A 36 -5.91 2.73 -9.47
C GLU A 36 -5.50 1.26 -9.20
N LYS A 37 -4.22 1.03 -8.89
CA LYS A 37 -3.61 -0.30 -8.75
C LYS A 37 -3.34 -0.71 -7.30
N GLY A 38 -3.71 0.09 -6.31
CA GLY A 38 -3.28 -0.19 -4.94
C GLY A 38 -4.19 0.39 -3.88
N LEU A 39 -4.25 -0.34 -2.76
CA LEU A 39 -5.11 -0.04 -1.62
C LEU A 39 -4.24 0.34 -0.42
N VAL A 40 -4.57 1.47 0.23
CA VAL A 40 -3.91 1.93 1.46
C VAL A 40 -4.89 1.82 2.62
N ILE A 41 -4.56 1.02 3.64
CA ILE A 41 -5.44 0.75 4.79
C ILE A 41 -4.67 0.87 6.11
N THR A 42 -5.39 1.01 7.22
CA THR A 42 -4.76 1.13 8.55
C THR A 42 -4.47 -0.19 9.22
N TRP A 43 -5.13 -1.25 8.79
CA TRP A 43 -5.07 -2.55 9.42
C TRP A 43 -5.54 -3.63 8.44
N CYS A 44 -4.93 -4.81 8.51
CA CYS A 44 -5.41 -6.02 7.85
C CYS A 44 -5.14 -7.25 8.73
N PRO A 45 -5.85 -8.37 8.51
CA PRO A 45 -5.50 -9.65 9.13
C PRO A 45 -4.22 -10.18 8.47
N GLN A 46 -3.05 -9.70 8.92
CA GLN A 46 -1.78 -9.87 8.20
C GLN A 46 -1.47 -11.32 7.85
N MET A 47 -1.69 -12.27 8.77
CA MET A 47 -1.44 -13.69 8.49
C MET A 47 -2.34 -14.27 7.40
N GLU A 48 -3.62 -13.89 7.40
CA GLU A 48 -4.58 -14.33 6.38
C GLU A 48 -4.30 -13.68 5.03
N MET A 49 -3.95 -12.38 5.03
CA MET A 49 -3.54 -11.69 3.81
C MET A 49 -2.30 -12.33 3.20
N LEU A 50 -1.27 -12.60 4.01
CA LEU A 50 -0.04 -13.26 3.58
C LEU A 50 -0.28 -14.70 3.11
N ALA A 51 -1.31 -15.39 3.59
CA ALA A 51 -1.69 -16.72 3.11
C ALA A 51 -2.54 -16.70 1.82
N HIS A 52 -2.99 -15.53 1.37
CA HIS A 52 -3.89 -15.40 0.22
C HIS A 52 -3.12 -15.61 -1.10
N GLU A 53 -3.66 -16.44 -2.01
CA GLU A 53 -3.02 -16.83 -3.26
C GLU A 53 -2.65 -15.67 -4.20
N ALA A 54 -3.36 -14.55 -4.08
CA ALA A 54 -3.09 -13.33 -4.85
C ALA A 54 -1.85 -12.54 -4.37
N ILE A 55 -1.29 -12.85 -3.19
CA ILE A 55 -0.07 -12.20 -2.71
C ILE A 55 1.14 -12.87 -3.34
N GLY A 56 1.91 -12.09 -4.10
CA GLY A 56 3.19 -12.53 -4.64
C GLY A 56 4.21 -12.72 -3.53
N TYR A 57 4.77 -13.93 -3.45
CA TYR A 57 6.04 -14.20 -2.77
C TYR A 57 7.10 -14.42 -3.84
N LEU A 58 8.18 -13.64 -3.78
CA LEU A 58 9.42 -13.94 -4.51
C LEU A 58 10.10 -15.15 -3.85
#